data_AF-A0A4V2KUJ8-F1
#
_entry.id   AF-A0A4V2KUJ8-F1
#
_cell.length_a   1.000
_cell.length_b   1.000
_cell.length_c   1.000
_cell.angle_alpha   90.00
_cell.angle_beta   90.00
_cell.angle_gamma   90.00
#
_symmetry.space_group_name_H-M   'P 1'
#
loop_
_entity.id
_entity.type
_entity.pdbx_description
1 polymer ?
#
loop_
_entity_poly.entity_id
_entity_poly.type
_entity_poly.pdbx_seq_one_letter_code
_entity_poly.pdbx_strand_id
1 'polypeptide(L)'
;YEDSSDPEFRRKSFEAFSNALRKYQHTTAATYNQHVQQEKIEANLRGYDSVIDYLLQEQEVTREMYDRQIDVIMSDLVPVMQKYAKILQRIHNLDKMRFEDLKISVDPSYEPDISIEDSKQYILGALGVLGDDYI
;
A
#
# COMPACT_ATOMS: atom_id res chain seq x y z
N TYR A 1 -6.97 6.34 -12.36
CA TYR A 1 -8.26 6.81 -11.84
C TYR A 1 -8.07 7.38 -10.45
N GLU A 2 -7.38 6.69 -9.56
CA GLU A 2 -7.12 7.12 -8.18
C GLU A 2 -6.28 8.40 -8.05
N ASP A 3 -5.50 8.70 -9.08
CA ASP A 3 -4.64 9.88 -9.28
C ASP A 3 -5.35 11.07 -9.95
N SER A 4 -6.53 10.84 -10.54
CA SER A 4 -7.29 11.87 -11.23
C SER A 4 -7.60 13.04 -10.30
N SER A 5 -7.52 14.28 -10.79
CA SER A 5 -7.89 15.46 -10.00
C SER A 5 -9.40 15.58 -9.75
N ASP A 6 -10.25 14.96 -10.59
CA ASP A 6 -11.71 14.99 -10.46
C ASP A 6 -12.23 14.05 -9.34
N PRO A 7 -12.76 14.59 -8.23
CA PRO A 7 -13.27 13.78 -7.11
C PRO A 7 -14.49 12.93 -7.47
N GLU A 8 -15.36 13.40 -8.37
CA GLU A 8 -16.56 12.66 -8.75
C GLU A 8 -16.18 11.43 -9.58
N PHE A 9 -15.23 11.60 -10.51
CA PHE A 9 -14.67 10.50 -11.28
C PHE A 9 -14.04 9.44 -10.36
N ARG A 10 -13.17 9.85 -9.42
CA ARG A 10 -12.55 8.92 -8.45
C ARG A 10 -13.58 8.11 -7.68
N ARG A 11 -14.60 8.78 -7.15
CA ARG A 11 -15.66 8.15 -6.33
C ARG A 11 -16.48 7.15 -7.13
N LYS A 12 -16.92 7.52 -8.34
CA LYS A 12 -17.66 6.61 -9.21
C LYS A 12 -16.83 5.39 -9.61
N SER A 13 -15.55 5.59 -9.93
CA SER A 13 -14.63 4.50 -10.25
C SER A 13 -14.43 3.57 -9.06
N PHE A 14 -14.16 4.12 -7.86
CA PHE A 14 -13.98 3.35 -6.64
C PHE A 14 -15.24 2.55 -6.26
N GLU A 15 -16.42 3.16 -6.40
CA GLU A 15 -17.70 2.50 -6.16
C GLU A 15 -17.94 1.35 -7.15
N ALA A 16 -17.75 1.59 -8.45
CA ALA A 16 -17.91 0.56 -9.47
C ALA A 16 -16.95 -0.63 -9.24
N PHE A 17 -15.68 -0.34 -8.93
CA PHE A 17 -14.68 -1.34 -8.59
C PHE A 17 -15.08 -2.14 -7.34
N SER A 18 -15.43 -1.46 -6.25
CA SER A 18 -15.81 -2.10 -4.99
C SER A 18 -17.09 -2.93 -5.13
N ASN A 19 -18.07 -2.47 -5.91
CA ASN A 19 -19.30 -3.20 -6.19
C ASN A 19 -19.04 -4.46 -7.03
N ALA A 20 -18.09 -4.41 -7.97
CA ALA A 20 -17.68 -5.60 -8.70
C ALA A 20 -17.05 -6.64 -7.77
N LEU A 21 -16.10 -6.23 -6.91
CA LEU A 21 -15.48 -7.13 -5.93
C LEU A 21 -16.49 -7.72 -4.94
N ARG A 22 -17.45 -6.91 -4.48
CA ARG A 22 -18.50 -7.34 -3.54
C ARG A 22 -19.31 -8.53 -4.05
N LYS A 23 -19.55 -8.64 -5.36
CA LYS A 23 -20.28 -9.79 -5.96
C LYS A 23 -19.59 -11.12 -5.68
N TYR A 24 -18.27 -11.11 -5.51
CA TYR A 24 -17.46 -12.31 -5.30
C TYR A 24 -16.97 -12.46 -3.85
N GLN A 25 -17.40 -11.58 -2.93
CA GLN A 25 -16.87 -11.54 -1.56
C GLN A 25 -16.97 -12.88 -0.83
N HIS A 26 -18.03 -13.67 -1.08
CA HIS A 26 -18.25 -14.96 -0.42
C HIS A 26 -17.28 -16.03 -0.94
N THR A 27 -17.06 -16.08 -2.25
CA THR A 27 -16.09 -17.00 -2.85
C THR A 27 -14.68 -16.65 -2.40
N THR A 28 -14.31 -15.36 -2.46
CA THR A 28 -13.01 -14.88 -1.98
C THR A 28 -12.80 -15.21 -0.51
N ALA A 29 -13.82 -15.00 0.34
CA ALA A 29 -13.75 -15.32 1.76
C ALA A 29 -13.56 -16.83 2.00
N ALA A 30 -14.26 -17.69 1.25
CA ALA A 30 -14.12 -19.13 1.35
C ALA A 30 -12.72 -19.60 0.94
N THR A 31 -12.21 -19.10 -0.20
CA THR A 31 -10.85 -19.42 -0.68
C THR A 31 -9.79 -18.95 0.31
N TYR A 32 -9.92 -17.72 0.83
CA TYR A 32 -8.99 -17.20 1.83
C TYR A 32 -9.04 -17.99 3.14
N ASN A 33 -10.24 -18.37 3.59
CA ASN A 33 -10.38 -19.20 4.79
C ASN A 33 -9.69 -20.56 4.61
N GLN A 34 -9.87 -21.22 3.46
CA GLN A 34 -9.19 -22.47 3.14
C GLN A 34 -7.66 -22.31 3.20
N HIS A 35 -7.13 -21.22 2.65
CA HIS A 35 -5.71 -20.91 2.71
C HIS A 35 -5.20 -20.77 4.15
N VAL A 36 -5.89 -19.97 4.97
CA VAL A 36 -5.55 -19.79 6.40
C VAL A 36 -5.67 -21.11 7.18
N GLN A 37 -6.65 -21.96 6.87
CA GLN A 37 -6.75 -23.29 7.50
C GLN A 37 -5.57 -24.19 7.12
N GLN A 38 -5.13 -24.15 5.87
CA GLN A 38 -3.97 -24.91 5.41
C GLN A 38 -2.70 -24.47 6.16
N GLU A 39 -2.44 -23.16 6.23
CA GLU A 39 -1.30 -22.63 7.00
C GLU A 39 -1.36 -23.02 8.48
N LYS A 40 -2.55 -22.97 9.08
CA LYS A 40 -2.75 -23.41 10.47
C LYS A 40 -2.50 -24.89 10.68
N ILE A 41 -2.98 -25.76 9.79
CA ILE A 41 -2.72 -27.19 9.85
C ILE A 41 -1.22 -27.45 9.73
N GLU A 42 -0.56 -26.79 8.80
CA GLU A 42 0.87 -26.97 8.59
C GLU A 42 1.72 -26.47 9.77
N ALA A 43 1.41 -25.29 10.31
CA ALA A 43 2.05 -24.76 11.51
C ALA A 43 1.92 -25.75 12.69
N ASN A 44 0.71 -26.28 12.92
CA ASN A 44 0.46 -27.24 13.99
C ASN A 44 1.23 -28.56 13.78
N LEU A 45 1.20 -29.11 12.55
CA LEU A 45 1.90 -30.37 12.22
C LEU A 45 3.41 -30.25 12.40
N ARG A 46 3.97 -29.06 12.15
CA ARG A 46 5.39 -28.76 12.33
C ARG A 46 5.74 -28.33 13.76
N GLY A 47 4.75 -28.24 14.66
CA GLY A 47 4.95 -27.97 16.09
C GLY A 47 5.18 -26.49 16.44
N TYR A 48 4.73 -25.54 15.61
CA TYR A 48 4.78 -24.12 15.94
C TYR A 48 3.65 -23.71 16.88
N ASP A 49 3.91 -22.71 17.71
CA ASP A 49 2.91 -22.13 18.63
C ASP A 49 1.83 -21.32 17.88
N SER A 50 2.16 -20.76 16.72
CA SER A 50 1.21 -20.01 15.88
C SER A 50 1.57 -20.04 14.40
N VAL A 51 0.59 -19.66 13.56
CA VAL A 51 0.78 -19.44 12.11
C VAL A 51 1.78 -18.32 11.86
N ILE A 52 1.81 -17.29 12.72
CA ILE A 52 2.75 -16.17 12.56
C ILE A 52 4.18 -16.68 12.75
N ASP A 53 4.44 -17.45 13.80
CA ASP A 53 5.79 -17.99 14.05
C ASP A 53 6.24 -18.93 12.92
N TYR A 54 5.30 -19.71 12.36
CA TYR A 54 5.55 -20.54 11.19
C TYR A 54 5.95 -19.71 9.95
N LEU A 55 5.17 -18.67 9.61
CA LEU A 55 5.38 -17.86 8.40
C LEU A 55 6.61 -16.94 8.49
N LEU A 56 7.05 -16.58 9.69
CA LEU A 56 8.24 -15.75 9.89
C LEU A 56 9.56 -16.53 9.77
N GLN A 57 9.54 -17.85 9.99
CA GLN A 57 10.77 -18.64 10.04
C GLN A 57 11.58 -18.60 8.73
N GLU A 58 10.92 -18.76 7.57
CA GLU A 58 11.62 -18.74 6.27
C GLU A 58 12.25 -17.38 5.96
N GLN A 59 11.72 -16.31 6.55
CA GLN A 59 12.21 -14.95 6.38
C GLN A 59 13.33 -14.59 7.37
N GLU A 60 13.68 -15.51 8.29
CA GLU A 60 14.61 -15.28 9.40
C GLU A 60 14.22 -14.07 10.28
N VAL A 61 12.90 -13.83 10.42
CA VAL A 61 12.35 -12.72 11.19
C VAL A 61 11.86 -13.21 12.55
N THR A 62 12.20 -12.49 13.61
CA THR A 62 11.66 -12.79 14.94
C THR A 62 10.26 -12.20 15.12
N ARG A 63 9.47 -12.83 16.01
CA ARG A 63 8.14 -12.31 16.38
C ARG A 63 8.22 -10.88 16.91
N GLU A 64 9.23 -10.57 17.72
CA GLU A 64 9.48 -9.23 18.27
C GLU A 64 9.69 -8.18 17.16
N MET A 65 10.47 -8.50 16.12
CA MET A 65 10.70 -7.59 14.99
C MET A 65 9.41 -7.30 14.22
N TYR A 66 8.57 -8.33 14.03
CA TYR A 66 7.27 -8.20 13.37
C TYR A 66 6.30 -7.33 14.18
N ASP A 67 6.12 -7.64 15.47
CA ASP A 67 5.23 -6.89 16.35
C ASP A 67 5.70 -5.43 16.51
N ARG A 68 7.01 -5.19 16.65
CA ARG A 68 7.59 -3.83 16.68
C ARG A 68 7.21 -3.02 15.45
N GLN A 69 7.23 -3.62 14.25
CA GLN A 69 6.88 -2.90 13.03
C GLN A 69 5.40 -2.48 13.02
N ILE A 70 4.51 -3.36 13.51
CA ILE A 70 3.08 -3.05 13.68
C ILE A 70 2.92 -1.92 14.70
N ASP A 71 3.57 -2.03 15.86
CA ASP A 71 3.46 -1.05 16.93
C ASP A 71 3.92 0.34 16.48
N VAL A 72 5.07 0.44 15.81
CA VAL A 72 5.60 1.71 15.28
C VAL A 72 4.66 2.29 14.22
N ILE A 73 4.10 1.46 13.33
CA ILE A 73 3.11 1.93 12.34
C ILE A 73 1.87 2.50 13.06
N MET A 74 1.36 1.77 14.06
CA MET A 74 0.11 2.12 14.74
C MET A 74 0.25 3.29 15.71
N SER A 75 1.43 3.50 16.29
CA SER A 75 1.70 4.58 17.26
C SER A 75 2.27 5.84 16.59
N ASP A 76 3.35 5.70 15.84
CA ASP A 76 4.15 6.83 15.36
C ASP A 76 3.73 7.29 13.96
N LEU A 77 3.41 6.37 13.06
CA LEU A 77 3.06 6.70 11.68
C LEU A 77 1.61 7.22 11.53
N VAL A 78 0.67 6.72 12.34
CA VAL A 78 -0.74 7.15 12.32
C VAL A 78 -0.91 8.69 12.36
N PRO A 79 -0.34 9.45 13.32
CA PRO A 79 -0.50 10.90 13.37
C PRO A 79 0.11 11.59 12.14
N VAL A 80 1.20 11.07 11.60
CA VAL A 80 1.84 11.59 10.37
C VAL A 80 0.92 11.38 9.17
N MET A 81 0.34 10.18 9.01
CA MET A 81 -0.59 9.87 7.92
C MET A 81 -1.89 10.69 8.00
N GLN A 82 -2.41 10.92 9.21
CA GLN A 82 -3.56 11.81 9.41
C GLN A 82 -3.24 13.26 9.02
N LYS A 83 -2.05 13.76 9.36
CA LYS A 83 -1.58 15.09 8.94
C LYS A 83 -1.47 15.16 7.41
N TYR A 84 -0.90 14.13 6.78
CA TYR A 84 -0.78 14.04 5.33
C TYR A 84 -2.15 14.08 4.63
N ALA A 85 -3.10 13.27 5.08
CA ALA A 85 -4.46 13.26 4.54
C ALA A 85 -5.17 14.62 4.66
N LYS A 86 -4.98 15.33 5.78
CA LYS A 86 -5.49 16.71 5.98
C LYS A 86 -4.80 17.75 5.08
N ILE A 87 -3.54 17.53 4.71
CA ILE A 87 -2.84 18.39 3.75
C ILE A 87 -3.46 18.21 2.37
N LEU A 88 -3.58 16.97 1.89
CA LEU A 88 -4.23 16.65 0.62
C LEU A 88 -5.65 17.23 0.54
N GLN A 89 -6.44 17.03 1.59
CA GLN A 89 -7.79 17.56 1.69
C GLN A 89 -7.85 19.08 1.46
N ARG A 90 -6.92 19.83 2.09
CA ARG A 90 -6.86 21.30 1.96
C ARG A 90 -6.40 21.74 0.58
N ILE A 91 -5.38 21.11 0.02
CA ILE A 91 -4.84 21.46 -1.31
C ILE A 91 -5.92 21.30 -2.39
N HIS A 92 -6.69 20.21 -2.31
CA HIS A 92 -7.73 19.88 -3.28
C HIS A 92 -9.11 20.43 -2.92
N ASN A 93 -9.23 21.26 -1.89
CA ASN A 93 -10.48 21.85 -1.43
C ASN A 93 -11.62 20.83 -1.22
N LEU A 94 -11.28 19.65 -0.67
CA LEU A 94 -12.24 18.58 -0.44
C LEU A 94 -12.99 18.80 0.88
N ASP A 95 -14.32 18.79 0.84
CA ASP A 95 -15.15 18.86 2.05
C ASP A 95 -14.85 17.71 3.04
N LYS A 96 -14.63 16.50 2.49
CA LYS A 96 -14.26 15.31 3.26
C LYS A 96 -13.25 14.47 2.51
N MET A 97 -12.14 14.17 3.16
CA MET A 97 -11.15 13.19 2.69
C MET A 97 -11.73 11.77 2.77
N ARG A 98 -11.65 11.02 1.67
CA ARG A 98 -12.04 9.61 1.60
C ARG A 98 -10.85 8.73 1.20
N PHE A 99 -11.05 7.42 1.23
CA PHE A 99 -9.98 6.46 0.93
C PHE A 99 -9.48 6.61 -0.51
N GLU A 100 -10.42 6.76 -1.44
CA GLU A 100 -10.19 6.98 -2.87
C GLU A 100 -9.53 8.32 -3.21
N ASP A 101 -9.33 9.20 -2.22
CA ASP A 101 -8.65 10.49 -2.39
C ASP A 101 -7.17 10.44 -1.97
N LEU A 102 -6.69 9.34 -1.38
CA LEU A 102 -5.35 9.27 -0.77
C LEU A 102 -4.18 9.30 -1.77
N LYS A 103 -4.44 9.04 -3.05
CA LYS A 103 -3.41 8.93 -4.10
C LYS A 103 -3.31 10.15 -5.02
N ILE A 104 -4.09 11.20 -4.76
CA ILE A 104 -4.01 12.43 -5.53
C ILE A 104 -2.70 13.16 -5.24
N SER A 105 -2.15 13.84 -6.26
CA SER A 105 -0.88 14.56 -6.14
C SER A 105 -0.92 15.64 -5.05
N VAL A 106 0.18 15.79 -4.30
CA VAL A 106 0.35 16.93 -3.37
C VAL A 106 0.50 18.24 -4.15
N ASP A 107 1.11 18.19 -5.33
CA ASP A 107 1.26 19.34 -6.22
C ASP A 107 0.57 19.05 -7.56
N PRO A 108 -0.68 19.53 -7.74
CA PRO A 108 -1.42 19.33 -8.99
C PRO A 108 -0.81 20.05 -10.19
N SER A 109 0.14 20.97 -9.97
CA SER A 109 0.76 21.80 -11.00
C SER A 109 2.13 21.30 -11.46
N TYR A 110 2.67 20.28 -10.80
CA TYR A 110 4.02 19.77 -11.04
C TYR A 110 3.97 18.30 -11.52
N GLU A 111 3.57 18.12 -12.78
CA GLU A 111 3.72 16.85 -13.51
C GLU A 111 4.44 17.15 -14.83
N PRO A 112 5.78 17.01 -14.87
CA PRO A 112 6.52 17.23 -16.11
C PRO A 112 6.26 16.08 -17.09
N ASP A 113 5.87 16.42 -18.31
CA ASP A 113 5.89 15.47 -19.42
C ASP A 113 7.34 15.13 -19.75
N ILE A 114 7.69 13.83 -19.67
CA ILE A 114 9.04 13.34 -19.95
C ILE A 114 8.97 12.23 -21.00
N SER A 115 9.89 12.26 -21.97
CA SER A 115 10.02 11.18 -22.94
C SER A 115 10.67 9.94 -22.31
N ILE A 116 10.50 8.77 -22.94
CA ILE A 116 11.17 7.55 -22.49
C ILE A 116 12.69 7.74 -22.47
N GLU A 117 13.24 8.38 -23.50
CA GLU A 117 14.68 8.64 -23.62
C GLU A 117 15.17 9.60 -22.52
N ASP A 118 14.48 10.70 -22.28
CA ASP A 118 14.85 11.65 -21.23
C ASP A 118 14.75 11.02 -19.83
N SER A 119 13.75 10.15 -19.61
CA SER A 119 13.58 9.45 -18.33
C SER A 119 14.76 8.52 -18.01
N LYS A 120 15.34 7.85 -19.02
CA LYS A 120 16.54 7.01 -18.84
C LYS A 120 17.71 7.86 -18.37
N GLN A 121 17.96 9.00 -19.03
CA GLN A 121 19.06 9.88 -18.65
C GLN A 121 18.85 10.48 -17.26
N TYR A 122 17.62 10.90 -16.95
CA TYR A 122 17.26 11.45 -15.64
C TYR A 122 17.47 10.42 -14.51
N ILE A 123 17.06 9.17 -14.71
CA ILE A 123 17.23 8.09 -13.73
C ILE A 123 18.71 7.78 -13.50
N LEU A 124 19.51 7.63 -14.57
CA LEU A 124 20.94 7.32 -14.44
C LEU A 124 21.68 8.47 -13.75
N GLY A 125 21.35 9.72 -14.06
CA GLY A 125 21.91 10.89 -13.36
C GLY A 125 21.56 10.91 -11.87
N ALA A 126 20.30 10.63 -11.51
CA ALA A 126 19.84 10.59 -10.12
C ALA A 126 20.50 9.47 -9.31
N LEU A 127 20.71 8.31 -9.95
CA LEU A 127 21.34 7.15 -9.31
C LEU A 127 22.86 7.25 -9.25
N GLY A 128 23.49 8.20 -9.96
CA GLY A 128 24.95 8.38 -9.98
C GLY A 128 25.57 8.61 -8.60
N VAL A 129 24.79 9.05 -7.60
CA VAL A 129 25.23 9.13 -6.19
C VAL A 129 25.60 7.78 -5.58
N LEU A 130 25.17 6.67 -6.20
CA LEU A 130 25.46 5.30 -5.77
C LEU A 130 26.78 4.76 -6.36
N GLY A 131 27.43 5.53 -7.25
CA GLY A 131 28.71 5.20 -7.85
C GLY A 131 28.60 4.50 -9.21
N ASP A 132 29.71 4.49 -9.94
CA ASP A 132 29.76 4.04 -11.34
C ASP A 132 29.47 2.54 -11.50
N ASP A 133 29.83 1.70 -10.52
CA ASP A 133 29.56 0.26 -10.57
C ASP A 133 28.06 -0.09 -10.53
N TYR A 134 27.21 0.85 -10.08
CA TYR A 134 25.77 0.69 -10.00
C TYR A 134 25.05 1.13 -11.30
N ILE A 135 25.71 1.96 -12.12
CA ILE A 135 25.13 2.65 -13.30
C ILE A 135 25.43 1.93 -14.60
#